data_AF-G7LHM7-F1
#
_entry.id   AF-G7LHM7-F1
#
_cell.length_a   1.000
_cell.length_b   1.000
_cell.length_c   1.000
_cell.angle_alpha   90.00
_cell.angle_beta   90.00
_cell.angle_gamma   90.00
#
_symmetry.space_group_name_H-M   'P 1'
#
loop_
_entity.id
_entity.type
_entity.pdbx_description
1 polymer ?
#
loop_
_entity_poly.entity_id
_entity_poly.type
_entity_poly.pdbx_seq_one_letter_code
_entity_poly.pdbx_strand_id
1 'polypeptide(L)' 'MPIRRGKQVTMNVCRSIKRDVSKGEFARMVITKSKNPALHRQAQKAIWGDLWPC' A
#
# COMPACT_ATOMS: atom_id res chain seq x y z
N MET A 1 -2.61 -10.23 -3.44
CA MET A 1 -3.97 -9.67 -3.28
C MET A 1 -4.12 -9.03 -1.90
N PRO A 2 -4.86 -7.92 -1.77
CA PRO A 2 -5.09 -7.23 -0.49
C PRO A 2 -5.91 -8.08 0.48
N ILE A 3 -5.39 -8.29 1.68
CA ILE A 3 -6.11 -8.93 2.79
C ILE A 3 -6.77 -7.83 3.62
N ARG A 4 -8.11 -7.82 3.62
CA ARG A 4 -8.91 -6.81 4.33
C ARG A 4 -9.37 -7.37 5.66
N ARG A 5 -8.94 -6.77 6.78
CA ARG A 5 -9.36 -7.12 8.15
C ARG A 5 -9.85 -5.87 8.86
N GLY A 6 -11.14 -5.56 8.70
CA GLY A 6 -11.80 -4.43 9.37
C GLY A 6 -11.11 -3.09 9.09
N LYS A 7 -10.39 -2.57 10.09
CA LYS A 7 -9.66 -1.28 10.05
C LYS A 7 -8.23 -1.38 9.49
N GLN A 8 -7.84 -2.57 9.03
CA GLN A 8 -6.51 -2.84 8.48
C GLN A 8 -6.62 -3.49 7.10
N VAL A 9 -5.76 -3.07 6.19
CA VAL A 9 -5.57 -3.67 4.89
C VAL A 9 -4.10 -4.06 4.76
N THR A 10 -3.82 -5.34 4.63
CA THR A 10 -2.47 -5.83 4.36
C THR A 10 -2.34 -6.11 2.88
N MET A 11 -1.34 -5.53 2.22
CA MET A 11 -1.10 -5.80 0.81
C MET A 11 0.39 -5.71 0.47
N ASN A 12 0.77 -6.35 -0.62
CA ASN A 12 2.11 -6.20 -1.16
C ASN A 12 2.11 -5.03 -2.14
N VAL A 13 3.10 -4.16 -2.01
CA VAL A 13 3.28 -2.98 -2.86
C VAL A 13 4.69 -3.00 -3.45
N CYS A 14 4.79 -2.61 -4.72
CA CYS A 14 6.06 -2.24 -5.32
C CYS A 14 6.32 -0.78 -4.93
N ARG A 15 7.40 -0.50 -4.20
CA ARG A 15 7.79 0.88 -3.90
C ARG A 15 9.23 1.13 -4.29
N SER A 16 9.54 2.37 -4.67
CA SER A 16 10.94 2.77 -4.78
C SER A 16 11.54 2.92 -3.38
N ILE A 17 12.70 2.30 -3.16
CA ILE A 17 13.49 2.49 -1.95
C ILE A 17 14.34 3.76 -2.08
N LYS A 18 14.74 4.08 -3.31
CA LYS A 18 15.62 5.22 -3.60
C LYS A 18 14.84 6.38 -4.20
N ARG A 19 15.32 7.60 -3.96
CA ARG A 19 14.74 8.82 -4.55
C ARG A 19 14.94 8.90 -6.07
N ASP A 20 15.97 8.23 -6.59
CA ASP A 20 16.29 8.18 -8.02
C ASP A 20 15.45 7.16 -8.82
N VAL A 21 14.54 6.45 -8.15
CA VAL A 21 13.68 5.40 -8.76
C VAL A 21 14.47 4.21 -9.34
N SER A 22 15.78 4.14 -9.12
CA SER A 22 16.66 3.10 -9.70
C SER A 22 16.53 1.75 -9.00
N LYS A 23 15.98 1.71 -7.78
CA LYS A 23 15.74 0.48 -7.03
C LYS A 23 14.37 0.48 -6.39
N GLY A 24 13.57 -0.50 -6.79
CA GLY A 24 12.32 -0.87 -6.14
C GLY A 24 12.49 -2.05 -5.19
N GLU A 25 11.61 -2.14 -4.20
CA GLU A 25 11.36 -3.36 -3.44
C GLU A 25 9.89 -3.76 -3.52
N PHE A 26 9.68 -5.06 -3.38
CA PHE A 26 8.37 -5.63 -3.14
C PHE A 26 8.18 -5.78 -1.62
N ALA A 27 7.40 -4.88 -1.03
CA ALA A 27 7.20 -4.82 0.41
C ALA A 27 5.76 -5.21 0.80
N ARG A 28 5.61 -5.99 1.86
CA ARG A 28 4.31 -6.26 2.48
C ARG A 28 3.99 -5.17 3.49
N MET A 29 3.01 -4.32 3.19
CA MET A 29 2.59 -3.23 4.05
C MET A 29 1.27 -3.52 4.75
N VAL A 30 1.16 -3.04 5.99
CA VAL A 30 -0.09 -3.00 6.76
C VAL A 30 -0.58 -1.56 6.80
N ILE A 31 -1.66 -1.30 6.07
CA ILE A 31 -2.28 0.02 5.96
C ILE A 31 -3.45 0.05 6.94
N THR A 32 -3.38 0.95 7.91
CA THR A 32 -4.41 1.10 8.94
C THR A 32 -5.11 2.45 8.79
N LYS A 33 -6.43 2.49 9.05
CA LYS A 33 -7.20 3.74 8.97
C LYS A 33 -6.67 4.85 9.90
N SER A 34 -6.10 4.49 11.05
CA SER A 34 -5.56 5.44 12.03
C SER A 34 -4.30 6.17 11.54
N LYS A 35 -3.38 5.45 10.86
CA LYS A 35 -2.17 6.07 10.29
C LYS A 35 -2.46 6.96 9.09
N ASN A 36 -3.28 6.48 8.16
CA ASN A 36 -3.61 7.23 6.95
C ASN A 36 -4.99 6.82 6.41
N PRO A 37 -6.04 7.59 6.72
CA PRO A 37 -7.41 7.25 6.33
C PRO A 37 -7.64 7.33 4.81
N ALA A 38 -6.94 8.23 4.12
CA ALA A 38 -7.03 8.37 2.65
C ALA A 38 -6.43 7.15 1.95
N LEU A 39 -5.19 6.78 2.34
CA LEU A 39 -4.51 5.60 1.80
C LEU A 39 -5.27 4.31 2.16
N HIS A 40 -5.84 4.22 3.37
CA HIS A 40 -6.67 3.08 3.75
C HIS A 40 -7.90 2.93 2.82
N ARG A 41 -8.56 4.04 2.46
CA ARG A 41 -9.69 4.00 1.52
C ARG A 41 -9.27 3.56 0.12
N GLN A 42 -8.12 4.03 -0.36
CA GLN A 42 -7.55 3.56 -1.64
C GLN A 42 -7.19 2.08 -1.57
N ALA A 43 -6.55 1.66 -0.48
CA ALA A 43 -6.14 0.27 -0.24
C ALA A 43 -7.32 -0.71 -0.20
N GLN A 44 -8.45 -0.27 0.34
CA GLN A 44 -9.70 -1.04 0.34
C GLN A 44 -10.31 -1.20 -1.05
N LYS A 45 -10.07 -0.27 -1.98
CA LYS A 45 -10.58 -0.34 -3.35
C LYS A 45 -9.59 -0.99 -4.32
N ALA A 46 -8.30 -0.97 -3.98
CA ALA A 46 -7.26 -1.58 -4.78
C ALA A 46 -7.49 -3.08 -4.94
N ILE A 47 -7.18 -3.58 -6.14
CA ILE A 47 -7.29 -4.99 -6.50
C ILE A 47 -5.88 -5.60 -6.49
N TRP A 48 -4.88 -4.88 -7.00
CA TRP A 48 -3.46 -5.20 -6.94
C TRP A 48 -2.66 -3.97 -6.48
N GLY A 49 -1.32 -4.06 -6.43
CA GLY A 49 -0.39 -3.10 -5.80
C GLY A 49 -0.36 -1.68 -6.40
N ASP A 50 -1.49 -1.19 -6.89
CA ASP A 50 -1.74 0.07 -7.59
C ASP A 50 -1.88 1.26 -6.61
N LEU A 51 -1.37 1.10 -5.38
CA LEU A 51 -1.22 2.22 -4.45
C LEU A 51 0.03 3.00 -4.83
N TRP A 52 -0.06 3.70 -5.95
CA TRP A 52 0.96 4.66 -6.31
C TRP A 52 0.70 5.95 -5.54
N PRO A 53 1.59 6.38 -4.64
CA PRO A 53 1.55 7.75 -4.17
C PRO A 53 1.97 8.63 -5.35
N CYS A 54 1.04 9.42 -5.88
CA CYS A 54 1.42 10.65 -6.59
C CYS A 54 1.88 11.68 -5.55
#